data_AF-A0A8B7NVU5-F1
#
_entry.id   AF-A0A8B7NVU5-F1
#
_cell.length_a   1.000
_cell.length_b   1.000
_cell.length_c   1.000
_cell.angle_alpha   90.00
_cell.angle_beta   90.00
_cell.angle_gamma   90.00
#
_symmetry.space_group_name_H-M   'P 1'
#
loop_
_entity.id
_entity.type
_entity.pdbx_description
1 polymer ?
#
loop_
_entity_poly.entity_id
_entity_poly.type
_entity_poly.pdbx_seq_one_letter_code
_entity_poly.pdbx_strand_id
1 'polypeptide(L)'
;MTFKMARGKAHQTLLALCLCYAVVETISAPMDVATRADGSVLVGDMLYSAAQWQSLLARNLHSKEVLWPKTNGVVKIPYKIANPKINVTLLKLAISAWESKTCLEFPELPAADTTTAEYLNILIEKSCWSGVGYAQGRVTNISIAGDECDLKGIIHEFGHAMGLQHEQSRSDRDDNIIVITANIQPGDEHNYKKFDTVNYGIPYDYYSVLQYDDRAASKTAARVMLARDARFQKVMGEGKEISFMNMKLVNTMYGCIDDWLTNCKLSPEPCKNGGFTKKDCSCACPLGTTGANCENFVMSYNDALIQKLTPHSANITKPGEVTSPGYPKFIRLG
;
A
#
# COMPACT_ATOMS: atom_id res chain seq x y z
N MET A 1 -2.94 32.71 23.57
CA MET A 1 -2.41 33.38 24.78
C MET A 1 -2.21 34.84 24.41
N THR A 2 -2.93 35.78 24.99
CA THR A 2 -2.62 36.41 26.30
C THR A 2 -3.85 36.50 27.25
N PHE A 3 -3.59 36.61 28.55
CA PHE A 3 -4.53 36.51 29.68
C PHE A 3 -5.34 37.79 30.00
N LYS A 4 -6.58 37.62 30.52
CA LYS A 4 -7.11 38.25 31.76
C LYS A 4 -8.46 37.62 32.19
N MET A 5 -8.65 37.45 33.51
CA MET A 5 -9.77 36.77 34.19
C MET A 5 -11.03 37.63 34.37
N ALA A 6 -12.23 37.02 34.35
CA ALA A 6 -13.37 37.38 35.19
C ALA A 6 -14.37 36.21 35.33
N ARG A 7 -14.99 36.09 36.52
CA ARG A 7 -15.87 35.02 37.03
C ARG A 7 -17.32 35.13 36.54
N GLY A 8 -18.04 34.00 36.47
CA GLY A 8 -19.51 33.95 36.49
C GLY A 8 -20.08 32.54 36.40
N LYS A 9 -20.79 32.10 37.45
CA LYS A 9 -21.45 30.79 37.62
C LYS A 9 -22.79 30.72 36.85
N ALA A 10 -23.19 29.52 36.43
CA ALA A 10 -24.43 28.84 36.89
C ALA A 10 -24.71 27.57 36.05
N HIS A 11 -25.05 26.50 36.77
CA HIS A 11 -25.49 25.21 36.25
C HIS A 11 -26.85 25.30 35.56
N GLN A 12 -27.02 24.54 34.47
CA GLN A 12 -28.28 23.87 34.15
C GLN A 12 -28.00 22.53 33.44
N THR A 13 -28.59 21.50 34.00
CA THR A 13 -28.50 20.08 33.64
C THR A 13 -29.27 19.85 32.35
N LEU A 14 -28.62 19.33 31.30
CA LEU A 14 -29.29 18.75 30.14
C LEU A 14 -28.77 17.33 29.94
N LEU A 15 -29.66 16.34 30.11
CA LEU A 15 -29.45 14.97 29.65
C LEU A 15 -29.26 15.01 28.12
N ALA A 16 -28.08 14.63 27.66
CA ALA A 16 -27.85 14.30 26.26
C ALA A 16 -27.68 12.77 26.15
N LEU A 17 -28.55 12.13 25.37
CA LEU A 17 -28.38 10.73 24.98
C LEU A 17 -27.00 10.56 24.31
N CYS A 18 -26.17 9.74 24.94
CA CYS A 18 -24.88 9.35 24.39
C CYS A 18 -25.13 8.29 23.30
N LEU A 19 -25.17 8.72 22.04
CA LEU A 19 -24.92 7.82 20.91
C LEU A 19 -23.42 7.58 20.88
N CYS A 20 -22.99 6.46 21.45
CA CYS A 20 -21.64 5.96 21.29
C CYS A 20 -21.39 5.69 19.81
N TYR A 21 -20.73 6.63 19.12
CA TYR A 21 -19.94 6.27 17.95
C TYR A 21 -18.74 5.49 18.49
N ALA A 22 -18.76 4.17 18.30
CA ALA A 22 -17.56 3.38 18.44
C ALA A 22 -16.51 4.00 17.53
N VAL A 23 -15.44 4.52 18.13
CA VAL A 23 -14.18 4.70 17.41
C VAL A 23 -13.80 3.29 16.99
N VAL A 24 -13.95 2.98 15.71
CA VAL A 24 -13.35 1.79 15.14
C VAL A 24 -11.85 2.05 15.23
N GLU A 25 -11.24 1.62 16.33
CA GLU A 25 -9.80 1.38 16.35
C GLU A 25 -9.57 0.36 15.23
N THR A 26 -9.00 0.82 14.13
CA THR A 26 -8.40 -0.05 13.15
C THR A 26 -7.29 -0.79 13.88
N ILE A 27 -7.58 -1.98 14.37
CA ILE A 27 -6.58 -2.89 14.92
C ILE A 27 -5.68 -3.23 13.74
N SER A 28 -4.49 -2.63 13.71
CA SER A 28 -3.45 -2.97 12.73
C SER A 28 -3.10 -4.45 12.91
N ALA A 29 -2.91 -5.16 11.80
CA ALA A 29 -2.40 -6.53 11.81
C ALA A 29 -1.16 -6.66 12.75
N PRO A 30 -0.98 -7.78 13.47
CA PRO A 30 0.16 -7.99 14.35
C PRO A 30 1.47 -7.85 13.55
N MET A 31 2.31 -6.92 13.98
CA MET A 31 3.55 -6.52 13.31
C MET A 31 4.78 -7.34 13.74
N ASP A 32 4.57 -8.51 14.34
CA ASP A 32 5.64 -9.35 14.90
C ASP A 32 6.46 -10.07 13.80
N VAL A 33 7.77 -10.31 14.07
CA VAL A 33 8.47 -11.39 13.35
C VAL A 33 8.04 -12.72 13.92
N ALA A 34 7.48 -13.59 13.08
CA ALA A 34 7.18 -14.96 13.48
C ALA A 34 7.89 -15.95 12.56
N THR A 35 8.81 -16.74 13.12
CA THR A 35 9.35 -17.93 12.44
C THR A 35 8.39 -19.10 12.64
N ARG A 36 7.88 -19.66 11.54
CA ARG A 36 6.95 -20.81 11.56
C ARG A 36 7.74 -22.13 11.61
N ALA A 37 7.05 -23.22 11.94
CA ALA A 37 7.67 -24.55 12.10
C ALA A 37 8.33 -25.08 10.80
N ASP A 38 7.87 -24.61 9.63
CA ASP A 38 8.45 -24.93 8.32
C ASP A 38 9.65 -24.03 7.94
N GLY A 39 10.08 -23.16 8.85
CA GLY A 39 11.19 -22.22 8.67
C GLY A 39 10.85 -20.98 7.85
N SER A 40 9.59 -20.79 7.43
CA SER A 40 9.12 -19.52 6.86
C SER A 40 9.09 -18.43 7.92
N VAL A 41 9.27 -17.18 7.50
CA VAL A 41 9.38 -16.01 8.38
C VAL A 41 8.36 -14.98 7.95
N LEU A 42 7.39 -14.69 8.83
CA LEU A 42 6.45 -13.59 8.68
C LEU A 42 7.11 -12.33 9.26
N VAL A 43 7.14 -11.24 8.48
CA VAL A 43 7.63 -9.91 8.87
C VAL A 43 6.49 -8.93 8.62
N GLY A 44 5.78 -8.55 9.69
CA GLY A 44 4.51 -7.86 9.56
C GLY A 44 3.49 -8.73 8.82
N ASP A 45 3.09 -8.30 7.64
CA ASP A 45 2.17 -8.94 6.70
C ASP A 45 2.87 -9.63 5.49
N MET A 46 4.20 -9.70 5.49
CA MET A 46 4.98 -10.35 4.43
C MET A 46 5.54 -11.70 4.87
N LEU A 47 5.12 -12.79 4.24
CA LEU A 47 5.63 -14.13 4.50
C LEU A 47 6.74 -14.52 3.51
N TYR A 48 7.95 -14.71 4.03
CA TYR A 48 9.09 -15.22 3.27
C TYR A 48 9.24 -16.72 3.49
N SER A 49 9.39 -17.49 2.40
CA SER A 49 9.80 -18.89 2.52
C SER A 49 11.20 -18.99 3.15
N ALA A 50 11.51 -20.14 3.77
CA ALA A 50 12.84 -20.39 4.33
C ALA A 50 13.97 -20.12 3.32
N ALA A 51 13.78 -20.53 2.06
CA ALA A 51 14.76 -20.33 1.00
C ALA A 51 14.94 -18.83 0.64
N GLN A 52 13.85 -18.08 0.56
CA GLN A 52 13.92 -16.62 0.35
C GLN A 52 14.66 -15.97 1.52
N TRP A 53 14.25 -16.24 2.76
CA TRP A 53 14.86 -15.66 3.95
C TRP A 53 16.36 -15.95 4.07
N GLN A 54 16.76 -17.20 3.84
CA GLN A 54 18.19 -17.57 3.82
C GLN A 54 18.95 -16.88 2.69
N SER A 55 18.34 -16.71 1.51
CA SER A 55 18.96 -15.98 0.40
C SER A 55 19.15 -14.49 0.72
N LEU A 56 18.22 -13.88 1.46
CA LEU A 56 18.34 -12.50 1.95
C LEU A 56 19.54 -12.37 2.88
N LEU A 57 19.60 -13.22 3.92
CA LEU A 57 20.71 -13.23 4.88
C LEU A 57 22.06 -13.48 4.21
N ALA A 58 22.16 -14.47 3.33
CA ALA A 58 23.42 -14.90 2.71
C ALA A 58 24.01 -13.86 1.74
N ARG A 59 23.15 -13.11 1.03
CA ARG A 59 23.60 -12.06 0.11
C ARG A 59 23.74 -10.70 0.80
N ASN A 60 23.49 -10.64 2.11
CA ASN A 60 23.27 -9.41 2.87
C ASN A 60 22.29 -8.47 2.14
N LEU A 61 21.33 -9.07 1.43
CA LEU A 61 20.29 -8.36 0.70
C LEU A 61 19.06 -8.33 1.57
N HIS A 62 18.44 -7.17 1.60
CA HIS A 62 17.24 -7.03 2.38
C HIS A 62 16.01 -7.47 1.55
N SER A 63 15.99 -7.39 0.20
CA SER A 63 14.92 -7.97 -0.63
C SER A 63 15.44 -8.73 -1.86
N LYS A 64 14.65 -9.69 -2.35
CA LYS A 64 14.78 -10.33 -3.66
C LYS A 64 13.37 -10.55 -4.21
N GLU A 65 12.98 -9.72 -5.16
CA GLU A 65 11.75 -9.95 -5.92
C GLU A 65 11.95 -11.16 -6.82
N VAL A 66 11.31 -12.27 -6.50
CA VAL A 66 11.15 -13.38 -7.44
C VAL A 66 9.78 -13.18 -8.07
N LEU A 67 9.74 -12.81 -9.34
CA LEU A 67 8.49 -12.53 -10.04
C LEU A 67 7.87 -13.82 -10.58
N TRP A 68 6.55 -13.82 -10.74
CA TRP A 68 5.85 -14.93 -11.40
C TRP A 68 6.34 -15.07 -12.85
N PRO A 69 6.55 -16.31 -13.33
CA PRO A 69 7.13 -16.53 -14.64
C PRO A 69 6.19 -16.09 -15.76
N LYS A 70 6.76 -15.41 -16.76
CA LYS A 70 6.06 -15.06 -18.00
C LYS A 70 6.16 -16.22 -18.98
N THR A 71 5.03 -16.80 -19.36
CA THR A 71 4.96 -17.93 -20.30
C THR A 71 4.15 -17.53 -21.52
N ASN A 72 4.75 -17.64 -22.72
CA ASN A 72 4.13 -17.23 -23.99
C ASN A 72 3.60 -15.78 -23.97
N GLY A 73 4.36 -14.87 -23.36
CA GLY A 73 4.00 -13.45 -23.27
C GLY A 73 2.93 -13.10 -22.23
N VAL A 74 2.41 -14.07 -21.47
CA VAL A 74 1.39 -13.85 -20.45
C VAL A 74 1.92 -14.27 -19.08
N VAL A 75 1.62 -13.48 -18.06
CA VAL A 75 1.92 -13.83 -16.66
C VAL A 75 0.63 -14.27 -16.02
N LYS A 76 0.52 -15.56 -15.72
CA LYS A 76 -0.63 -16.15 -15.03
C LYS A 76 -0.26 -16.44 -13.60
N ILE A 77 -1.06 -15.93 -12.68
CA ILE A 77 -0.92 -16.12 -11.24
C ILE A 77 -2.16 -16.88 -10.77
N PRO A 78 -2.22 -18.20 -10.96
CA PRO A 78 -3.40 -18.99 -10.64
C PRO A 78 -3.70 -18.95 -9.14
N TYR A 79 -4.97 -19.06 -8.76
CA TYR A 79 -5.37 -19.10 -7.35
C TYR A 79 -6.39 -20.20 -7.03
N LYS A 80 -6.42 -20.64 -5.77
CA LYS A 80 -7.44 -21.54 -5.19
C LYS A 80 -7.98 -20.93 -3.92
N ILE A 81 -9.30 -21.03 -3.73
CA ILE A 81 -9.96 -20.67 -2.47
C ILE A 81 -9.99 -21.91 -1.59
N ALA A 82 -9.10 -21.98 -0.60
CA ALA A 82 -9.05 -23.11 0.32
C ALA A 82 -10.05 -23.00 1.47
N ASN A 83 -10.45 -21.77 1.84
CA ASN A 83 -11.40 -21.56 2.92
C ASN A 83 -12.76 -21.07 2.38
N PRO A 84 -13.87 -21.82 2.59
CA PRO A 84 -15.19 -21.45 2.08
C PRO A 84 -15.80 -20.20 2.74
N LYS A 85 -15.22 -19.71 3.85
CA LYS A 85 -15.67 -18.47 4.52
C LYS A 85 -15.11 -17.20 3.89
N ILE A 86 -14.22 -17.31 2.90
CA ILE A 86 -13.72 -16.14 2.17
C ILE A 86 -14.87 -15.41 1.49
N ASN A 87 -14.91 -14.09 1.64
CA ASN A 87 -15.82 -13.25 0.88
C ASN A 87 -15.38 -13.22 -0.59
N VAL A 88 -15.93 -14.14 -1.39
CA VAL A 88 -15.56 -14.34 -2.80
C VAL A 88 -15.82 -13.07 -3.63
N THR A 89 -16.87 -12.31 -3.31
CA THR A 89 -17.17 -11.05 -4.01
C THR A 89 -16.04 -10.04 -3.80
N LEU A 90 -15.59 -9.86 -2.56
CA LEU A 90 -14.53 -8.93 -2.22
C LEU A 90 -13.19 -9.35 -2.83
N LEU A 91 -12.87 -10.65 -2.75
CA LEU A 91 -11.70 -11.24 -3.39
C LEU A 91 -11.68 -10.98 -4.90
N LYS A 92 -12.79 -11.28 -5.60
CA LYS A 92 -12.90 -11.07 -7.05
C LYS A 92 -12.82 -9.60 -7.44
N LEU A 93 -13.31 -8.69 -6.58
CA LEU A 93 -13.19 -7.26 -6.80
C LEU A 93 -11.72 -6.79 -6.70
N ALA A 94 -10.97 -7.28 -5.72
CA ALA A 94 -9.53 -7.00 -5.59
C ALA A 94 -8.72 -7.55 -6.76
N ILE A 95 -8.99 -8.79 -7.17
CA ILE A 95 -8.38 -9.40 -8.37
C ILE A 95 -8.67 -8.55 -9.60
N SER A 96 -9.93 -8.19 -9.84
CA SER A 96 -10.33 -7.37 -10.99
C SER A 96 -9.66 -5.98 -10.97
N ALA A 97 -9.43 -5.40 -9.79
CA ALA A 97 -8.72 -4.13 -9.67
C ALA A 97 -7.28 -4.23 -10.20
N TRP A 98 -6.59 -5.35 -9.97
CA TRP A 98 -5.25 -5.60 -10.53
C TRP A 98 -5.28 -5.98 -12.01
N GLU A 99 -6.19 -6.86 -12.44
CA GLU A 99 -6.33 -7.27 -13.85
C GLU A 99 -6.70 -6.11 -14.77
N SER A 100 -7.52 -5.15 -14.29
CA SER A 100 -7.91 -3.96 -15.07
C SER A 100 -6.78 -2.94 -15.24
N LYS A 101 -5.74 -3.01 -14.41
CA LYS A 101 -4.62 -2.05 -14.36
C LYS A 101 -3.31 -2.64 -14.85
N THR A 102 -3.23 -3.96 -15.05
CA THR A 102 -1.98 -4.66 -15.38
C THR A 102 -2.15 -5.66 -16.53
N CYS A 103 -1.06 -6.28 -16.98
CA CYS A 103 -1.11 -7.41 -17.91
C CYS A 103 -1.20 -8.78 -17.22
N LEU A 104 -1.34 -8.81 -15.89
CA LEU A 104 -1.39 -10.04 -15.11
C LEU A 104 -2.79 -10.64 -15.14
N GLU A 105 -2.85 -11.97 -15.16
CA GLU A 105 -4.11 -12.73 -15.13
C GLU A 105 -4.13 -13.62 -13.89
N PHE A 106 -5.27 -13.67 -13.20
CA PHE A 106 -5.45 -14.50 -12.01
C PHE A 106 -6.51 -15.58 -12.26
N PRO A 107 -6.17 -16.67 -12.96
CA PRO A 107 -7.12 -17.74 -13.23
C PRO A 107 -7.47 -18.52 -11.96
N GLU A 108 -8.77 -18.66 -11.67
CA GLU A 108 -9.26 -19.53 -10.61
C GLU A 108 -9.04 -21.00 -11.03
N LEU A 109 -8.29 -21.76 -10.23
CA LEU A 109 -8.11 -23.18 -10.46
C LEU A 109 -9.32 -23.96 -9.90
N PRO A 110 -9.76 -25.03 -10.59
CA PRO A 110 -10.77 -25.92 -10.04
C PRO A 110 -10.34 -26.51 -8.70
N ALA A 111 -11.30 -26.71 -7.79
CA ALA A 111 -11.02 -27.34 -6.50
C ALA A 111 -10.41 -28.76 -6.64
N ALA A 112 -10.72 -29.46 -7.75
CA ALA A 112 -10.19 -30.79 -8.06
C ALA A 112 -8.79 -30.77 -8.72
N ASP A 113 -8.24 -29.61 -9.06
CA ASP A 113 -6.89 -29.52 -9.61
C ASP A 113 -5.88 -29.98 -8.54
N THR A 114 -5.10 -30.99 -8.88
CA THR A 114 -4.03 -31.56 -8.03
C THR A 114 -2.67 -31.52 -8.72
N THR A 115 -2.63 -31.04 -9.97
CA THR A 115 -1.45 -31.03 -10.84
C THR A 115 -0.71 -29.71 -10.79
N THR A 116 -1.39 -28.60 -10.48
CA THR A 116 -0.76 -27.29 -10.42
C THR A 116 -0.07 -27.12 -9.06
N ALA A 117 1.27 -27.13 -9.08
CA ALA A 117 2.10 -27.02 -7.88
C ALA A 117 2.30 -25.57 -7.40
N GLU A 118 2.06 -24.60 -8.27
CA GLU A 118 2.41 -23.19 -8.07
C GLU A 118 1.17 -22.32 -8.27
N TYR A 119 0.59 -21.85 -7.17
CA TYR A 119 -0.61 -21.03 -7.17
C TYR A 119 -0.73 -20.23 -5.87
N LEU A 120 -1.60 -19.23 -5.86
CA LEU A 120 -2.03 -18.50 -4.67
C LEU A 120 -3.08 -19.30 -3.91
N ASN A 121 -2.76 -19.72 -2.70
CA ASN A 121 -3.70 -20.42 -1.82
C ASN A 121 -4.36 -19.43 -0.86
N ILE A 122 -5.61 -19.10 -1.14
CA ILE A 122 -6.39 -18.13 -0.39
C ILE A 122 -7.01 -18.80 0.83
N LEU A 123 -6.57 -18.39 2.01
CA LEU A 123 -6.92 -18.98 3.30
C LEU A 123 -7.31 -17.91 4.32
N ILE A 124 -7.70 -18.35 5.52
CA ILE A 124 -8.00 -17.46 6.65
C ILE A 124 -7.11 -17.88 7.81
N GLU A 125 -6.19 -17.01 8.19
CA GLU A 125 -5.44 -17.06 9.45
C GLU A 125 -5.84 -15.87 10.34
N LYS A 126 -5.03 -15.57 11.37
CA LYS A 126 -5.32 -14.56 12.41
C LYS A 126 -5.26 -13.11 11.93
N SER A 127 -4.64 -12.84 10.79
CA SER A 127 -4.45 -11.48 10.25
C SER A 127 -4.32 -11.51 8.72
N CYS A 128 -4.40 -10.34 8.09
CA CYS A 128 -4.02 -10.16 6.68
C CYS A 128 -2.50 -10.35 6.54
N TRP A 129 -2.09 -11.18 5.58
CA TRP A 129 -0.69 -11.32 5.17
C TRP A 129 -0.60 -12.12 3.86
N SER A 130 0.54 -12.02 3.19
CA SER A 130 0.78 -12.67 1.91
C SER A 130 2.22 -13.12 1.74
N GLY A 131 2.40 -14.22 1.03
CA GLY A 131 3.73 -14.59 0.53
C GLY A 131 4.25 -13.55 -0.46
N VAL A 132 5.54 -13.22 -0.40
CA VAL A 132 6.12 -12.21 -1.29
C VAL A 132 6.60 -12.84 -2.60
N GLY A 133 5.96 -12.47 -3.71
CA GLY A 133 6.30 -12.91 -5.05
C GLY A 133 6.09 -14.40 -5.30
N TYR A 134 6.81 -14.91 -6.30
CA TYR A 134 6.77 -16.30 -6.74
C TYR A 134 7.71 -17.20 -5.94
N ALA A 135 7.16 -18.33 -5.48
CA ALA A 135 7.91 -19.40 -4.85
C ALA A 135 7.98 -20.62 -5.78
N GLN A 136 9.11 -20.81 -6.46
CA GLN A 136 9.30 -21.91 -7.41
C GLN A 136 9.01 -23.28 -6.78
N GLY A 137 8.18 -24.07 -7.45
CA GLY A 137 7.73 -25.40 -7.03
C GLY A 137 6.86 -25.41 -5.78
N ARG A 138 6.31 -24.26 -5.36
CA ARG A 138 5.58 -24.12 -4.09
C ARG A 138 4.31 -23.29 -4.24
N VAL A 139 3.40 -23.56 -3.33
CA VAL A 139 2.21 -22.75 -3.09
C VAL A 139 2.60 -21.45 -2.39
N THR A 140 2.02 -20.32 -2.83
CA THR A 140 2.15 -19.03 -2.15
C THR A 140 0.85 -18.80 -1.38
N ASN A 141 0.92 -18.72 -0.06
CA ASN A 141 -0.28 -18.54 0.76
C ASN A 141 -0.63 -17.06 0.89
N ILE A 142 -1.94 -16.77 0.91
CA ILE A 142 -2.49 -15.44 1.22
C ILE A 142 -3.57 -15.62 2.28
N SER A 143 -3.40 -14.95 3.42
CA SER A 143 -4.42 -14.90 4.46
C SER A 143 -5.29 -13.65 4.30
N ILE A 144 -6.60 -13.88 4.21
CA ILE A 144 -7.62 -12.83 4.22
C ILE A 144 -8.45 -13.05 5.49
N ALA A 145 -8.04 -12.43 6.60
CA ALA A 145 -8.63 -12.54 7.93
C ALA A 145 -10.03 -11.91 8.07
N GLY A 146 -11.00 -12.41 7.32
CA GLY A 146 -12.41 -12.02 7.43
C GLY A 146 -12.61 -10.50 7.34
N ASP A 147 -13.31 -9.93 8.32
CA ASP A 147 -13.65 -8.51 8.35
C ASP A 147 -12.44 -7.59 8.65
N GLU A 148 -11.27 -8.15 9.02
CA GLU A 148 -10.03 -7.37 9.19
C GLU A 148 -9.40 -6.99 7.85
N CYS A 149 -9.65 -7.77 6.79
CA CYS A 149 -9.17 -7.46 5.44
C CYS A 149 -10.32 -6.93 4.60
N ASP A 150 -10.44 -5.61 4.54
CA ASP A 150 -11.31 -4.94 3.59
C ASP A 150 -10.76 -5.05 2.16
N LEU A 151 -11.43 -4.39 1.19
CA LEU A 151 -10.98 -4.39 -0.20
C LEU A 151 -9.54 -3.90 -0.35
N LYS A 152 -9.15 -2.86 0.41
CA LYS A 152 -7.80 -2.30 0.39
C LYS A 152 -6.80 -3.34 0.91
N GLY A 153 -7.11 -4.01 2.01
CA GLY A 153 -6.29 -5.10 2.55
C GLY A 153 -6.05 -6.20 1.52
N ILE A 154 -7.10 -6.70 0.86
CA ILE A 154 -6.92 -7.76 -0.16
C ILE A 154 -6.09 -7.25 -1.35
N ILE A 155 -6.30 -6.01 -1.80
CA ILE A 155 -5.48 -5.39 -2.85
C ILE A 155 -4.00 -5.35 -2.43
N HIS A 156 -3.73 -4.97 -1.18
CA HIS A 156 -2.39 -4.92 -0.59
C HIS A 156 -1.73 -6.29 -0.60
N GLU A 157 -2.43 -7.32 -0.13
CA GLU A 157 -1.91 -8.69 -0.08
C GLU A 157 -1.62 -9.29 -1.46
N PHE A 158 -2.44 -8.95 -2.46
CA PHE A 158 -2.15 -9.29 -3.85
C PHE A 158 -0.93 -8.52 -4.39
N GLY A 159 -0.71 -7.29 -3.92
CA GLY A 159 0.53 -6.53 -4.14
C GLY A 159 1.77 -7.32 -3.74
N HIS A 160 1.79 -7.83 -2.51
CA HIS A 160 2.86 -8.70 -2.01
C HIS A 160 3.00 -9.97 -2.83
N ALA A 161 1.89 -10.65 -3.16
CA ALA A 161 1.91 -11.86 -3.97
C ALA A 161 2.54 -11.66 -5.35
N MET A 162 2.44 -10.45 -5.92
CA MET A 162 3.10 -10.07 -7.17
C MET A 162 4.57 -9.64 -6.99
N GLY A 163 5.03 -9.49 -5.75
CA GLY A 163 6.41 -9.14 -5.39
C GLY A 163 6.60 -7.72 -4.86
N LEU A 164 5.53 -6.94 -4.65
CA LEU A 164 5.67 -5.60 -4.07
C LEU A 164 6.07 -5.68 -2.60
N GLN A 165 6.98 -4.80 -2.23
CA GLN A 165 7.38 -4.54 -0.84
C GLN A 165 6.62 -3.33 -0.31
N HIS A 166 6.70 -3.10 1.00
CA HIS A 166 6.21 -1.86 1.58
C HIS A 166 6.94 -0.63 1.07
N GLU A 167 6.19 0.46 0.86
CA GLU A 167 6.74 1.72 0.36
C GLU A 167 7.76 2.31 1.34
N GLN A 168 7.47 2.29 2.66
CA GLN A 168 8.39 2.82 3.69
C GLN A 168 9.69 2.03 3.86
N SER A 169 9.78 0.88 3.19
CA SER A 169 10.95 0.02 3.22
C SER A 169 11.82 0.19 1.98
N ARG A 170 11.49 1.08 1.04
CA ARG A 170 12.33 1.33 -0.15
C ARG A 170 13.74 1.81 0.21
N SER A 171 14.69 1.55 -0.69
CA SER A 171 16.08 2.00 -0.57
C SER A 171 16.22 3.52 -0.43
N ASP A 172 15.36 4.27 -1.13
CA ASP A 172 15.28 5.74 -1.19
C ASP A 172 14.29 6.36 -0.19
N ARG A 173 13.72 5.58 0.74
CA ARG A 173 12.68 6.08 1.65
C ARG A 173 13.15 7.24 2.53
N ASP A 174 14.44 7.30 2.88
CA ASP A 174 14.99 8.36 3.74
C ASP A 174 15.01 9.74 3.07
N ASP A 175 14.82 9.82 1.75
CA ASP A 175 14.64 11.08 1.01
C ASP A 175 13.20 11.59 1.08
N ASN A 176 12.28 10.79 1.60
CA ASN A 176 10.83 11.03 1.59
C ASN A 176 10.23 11.05 3.00
N ILE A 177 10.70 10.17 3.88
CA ILE A 177 10.22 10.06 5.26
C ILE A 177 11.39 10.02 6.25
N ILE A 178 11.07 10.30 7.51
CA ILE A 178 11.94 10.14 8.67
C ILE A 178 11.30 9.11 9.58
N VAL A 179 12.02 8.04 9.91
CA VAL A 179 11.58 7.04 10.88
C VAL A 179 12.10 7.40 12.27
N ILE A 180 11.19 7.63 13.21
CA ILE A 180 11.48 7.87 14.62
C ILE A 180 11.54 6.52 15.33
N THR A 181 12.70 5.86 15.26
CA THR A 181 12.91 4.53 15.85
C THR A 181 12.57 4.47 17.34
N ALA A 182 12.78 5.58 18.06
CA ALA A 182 12.43 5.70 19.47
C ALA A 182 10.93 5.55 19.77
N ASN A 183 10.05 5.71 18.78
CA ASN A 183 8.60 5.56 18.94
C ASN A 183 8.09 4.15 18.58
N ILE A 184 8.95 3.29 18.03
CA ILE A 184 8.59 1.93 17.64
C ILE A 184 8.41 1.04 18.88
N GLN A 185 7.41 0.18 18.85
CA GLN A 185 7.18 -0.90 19.79
C GLN A 185 8.39 -1.84 19.80
N PRO A 186 9.01 -2.11 20.98
CA PRO A 186 10.13 -3.03 21.05
C PRO A 186 9.79 -4.39 20.44
N GLY A 187 10.58 -4.84 19.46
CA GLY A 187 10.33 -6.05 18.67
C GLY A 187 9.96 -5.76 17.21
N ASP A 188 9.34 -4.60 16.93
CA ASP A 188 8.79 -4.25 15.62
C ASP A 188 9.75 -3.43 14.74
N GLU A 189 10.97 -3.15 15.20
CA GLU A 189 11.94 -2.31 14.49
C GLU A 189 12.31 -2.86 13.11
N HIS A 190 12.17 -4.17 12.95
CA HIS A 190 12.43 -4.90 11.71
C HIS A 190 11.49 -4.49 10.56
N ASN A 191 10.26 -4.04 10.86
CA ASN A 191 9.28 -3.58 9.86
C ASN A 191 9.66 -2.26 9.19
N TYR A 192 10.64 -1.54 9.75
CA TYR A 192 11.14 -0.25 9.24
C TYR A 192 12.53 -0.36 8.64
N LYS A 193 13.05 -1.58 8.50
CA LYS A 193 14.32 -1.82 7.79
C LYS A 193 14.13 -1.50 6.32
N LYS A 194 15.13 -0.84 5.74
CA LYS A 194 15.17 -0.60 4.30
C LYS A 194 15.56 -1.88 3.58
N PHE A 195 14.96 -2.05 2.42
CA PHE A 195 15.24 -3.04 1.42
C PHE A 195 16.09 -2.42 0.30
N ASP A 196 17.02 -3.19 -0.26
CA ASP A 196 17.78 -2.76 -1.44
C ASP A 196 16.91 -2.95 -2.69
N THR A 197 15.90 -2.07 -2.82
CA THR A 197 14.86 -2.18 -3.84
C THR A 197 15.32 -1.59 -5.17
N VAL A 198 14.93 -2.24 -6.27
CA VAL A 198 15.01 -1.67 -7.61
C VAL A 198 13.73 -0.88 -7.86
N ASN A 199 13.83 0.44 -7.83
CA ASN A 199 12.65 1.31 -7.91
C ASN A 199 12.24 1.67 -9.35
N TYR A 200 12.99 1.21 -10.36
CA TYR A 200 12.73 1.45 -11.80
C TYR A 200 12.52 2.93 -12.18
N GLY A 201 13.14 3.86 -11.44
CA GLY A 201 12.95 5.30 -11.65
C GLY A 201 11.55 5.82 -11.28
N ILE A 202 10.73 5.01 -10.63
CA ILE A 202 9.39 5.38 -10.16
C ILE A 202 9.53 6.09 -8.80
N PRO A 203 9.02 7.32 -8.66
CA PRO A 203 9.09 8.07 -7.41
C PRO A 203 8.41 7.36 -6.25
N TYR A 204 8.85 7.70 -5.03
CA TYR A 204 8.19 7.29 -3.80
C TYR A 204 6.73 7.77 -3.75
N ASP A 205 5.81 6.91 -3.35
CA ASP A 205 4.38 7.21 -3.31
C ASP A 205 3.78 7.12 -1.90
N TYR A 206 3.59 8.26 -1.25
CA TYR A 206 2.96 8.35 0.07
C TYR A 206 1.51 7.84 0.09
N TYR A 207 0.83 7.71 -1.06
CA TYR A 207 -0.53 7.19 -1.17
C TYR A 207 -0.57 5.76 -1.75
N SER A 208 0.60 5.12 -1.87
CA SER A 208 0.74 3.71 -2.22
C SER A 208 -0.15 2.86 -1.33
N VAL A 209 -0.84 1.87 -1.91
CA VAL A 209 -1.62 0.92 -1.10
C VAL A 209 -0.72 0.09 -0.18
N LEU A 210 0.60 0.09 -0.45
CA LEU A 210 1.68 -0.56 0.31
C LEU A 210 2.37 0.39 1.31
N GLN A 211 1.89 1.62 1.48
CA GLN A 211 2.42 2.58 2.46
C GLN A 211 1.76 2.37 3.82
N TYR A 212 2.56 2.12 4.86
CA TYR A 212 2.08 2.08 6.24
C TYR A 212 1.54 3.44 6.72
N ASP A 213 0.58 3.38 7.64
CA ASP A 213 0.13 4.53 8.43
C ASP A 213 1.28 5.15 9.24
N ASP A 214 1.20 6.45 9.51
CA ASP A 214 2.26 7.22 10.17
C ASP A 214 2.52 6.81 11.63
N ARG A 215 1.63 6.02 12.24
CA ARG A 215 1.73 5.46 13.60
C ARG A 215 1.80 3.94 13.64
N ALA A 216 1.92 3.26 12.50
CA ALA A 216 2.14 1.82 12.51
C ALA A 216 3.31 1.46 13.47
N ALA A 217 3.18 0.36 14.20
CA ALA A 217 4.09 -0.11 15.25
C ALA A 217 4.40 0.88 16.37
N SER A 218 3.52 1.85 16.64
CA SER A 218 3.77 2.81 17.71
C SER A 218 3.55 2.22 19.10
N LYS A 219 4.51 2.43 20.00
CA LYS A 219 4.39 2.03 21.41
C LYS A 219 3.47 2.91 22.27
N THR A 220 3.16 4.14 21.81
CA THR A 220 2.35 5.14 22.57
C THR A 220 1.36 5.92 21.69
N ALA A 221 1.03 5.42 20.50
CA ALA A 221 0.31 6.16 19.45
C ALA A 221 1.01 7.45 18.93
N ALA A 222 2.27 7.67 19.32
CA ALA A 222 3.13 8.68 18.72
C ALA A 222 3.50 8.29 17.27
N ARG A 223 3.73 9.28 16.40
CA ARG A 223 4.14 9.00 15.02
C ARG A 223 5.46 8.26 14.98
N VAL A 224 5.50 7.19 14.22
CA VAL A 224 6.73 6.46 13.88
C VAL A 224 7.35 7.02 12.61
N MET A 225 6.53 7.53 11.67
CA MET A 225 7.01 8.15 10.44
C MET A 225 6.61 9.61 10.33
N LEU A 226 7.56 10.47 9.95
CA LEU A 226 7.30 11.84 9.53
C LEU A 226 7.56 11.98 8.03
N ALA A 227 6.59 12.51 7.30
CA ALA A 227 6.82 12.89 5.90
C ALA A 227 7.73 14.12 5.86
N ARG A 228 8.74 14.11 4.98
CA ARG A 228 9.59 15.29 4.77
C ARG A 228 8.82 16.44 4.14
N ASP A 229 7.92 16.11 3.22
CA ASP A 229 6.88 17.04 2.79
C ASP A 229 5.66 16.88 3.70
N ALA A 230 5.48 17.85 4.59
CA ALA A 230 4.43 17.83 5.62
C ALA A 230 3.00 17.73 5.04
N ARG A 231 2.80 18.06 3.76
CA ARG A 231 1.50 17.91 3.07
C ARG A 231 1.07 16.44 3.01
N PHE A 232 2.04 15.51 2.97
CA PHE A 232 1.79 14.07 2.88
C PHE A 232 1.71 13.37 4.23
N GLN A 233 1.85 14.09 5.35
CA GLN A 233 1.87 13.46 6.67
C GLN A 233 0.62 12.63 6.97
N LYS A 234 -0.55 13.12 6.54
CA LYS A 234 -1.85 12.44 6.72
C LYS A 234 -2.28 11.62 5.49
N VAL A 235 -1.41 11.48 4.50
CA VAL A 235 -1.67 10.71 3.27
C VAL A 235 -1.17 9.27 3.42
N MET A 236 -0.06 9.09 4.15
CA MET A 236 0.49 7.77 4.47
C MET A 236 -0.55 6.89 5.17
N GLY A 237 -0.77 5.67 4.66
CA GLY A 237 -1.78 4.74 5.18
C GLY A 237 -3.20 4.95 4.64
N GLU A 238 -3.50 6.06 3.99
CA GLU A 238 -4.86 6.37 3.49
C GLU A 238 -5.15 5.85 2.07
N GLY A 239 -4.17 5.20 1.41
CA GLY A 239 -4.32 4.66 0.05
C GLY A 239 -5.44 3.65 -0.05
N LYS A 240 -6.60 4.02 -0.64
CA LYS A 240 -7.79 3.13 -0.76
C LYS A 240 -7.83 2.29 -2.03
N GLU A 241 -6.97 2.59 -2.99
CA GLU A 241 -6.98 2.01 -4.33
C GLU A 241 -5.53 1.79 -4.78
N ILE A 242 -5.34 0.91 -5.78
CA ILE A 242 -4.06 0.80 -6.49
C ILE A 242 -3.72 2.17 -7.10
N SER A 243 -2.64 2.78 -6.60
CA SER A 243 -2.19 4.10 -7.03
C SER A 243 -1.61 4.05 -8.46
N PHE A 244 -1.38 5.23 -9.04
CA PHE A 244 -0.69 5.31 -10.34
C PHE A 244 0.72 4.72 -10.28
N MET A 245 1.45 4.95 -9.18
CA MET A 245 2.81 4.44 -9.01
C MET A 245 2.83 2.94 -8.76
N ASN A 246 1.87 2.39 -7.98
CA ASN A 246 1.73 0.94 -7.84
C ASN A 246 1.48 0.26 -9.19
N MET A 247 0.52 0.78 -9.96
CA MET A 247 0.20 0.27 -11.29
C MET A 247 1.42 0.35 -12.23
N LYS A 248 2.11 1.49 -12.27
CA LYS A 248 3.29 1.68 -13.11
C LYS A 248 4.42 0.72 -12.72
N LEU A 249 4.64 0.51 -11.42
CA LEU A 249 5.68 -0.36 -10.90
C LEU A 249 5.45 -1.81 -11.29
N VAL A 250 4.26 -2.35 -11.05
CA VAL A 250 3.92 -3.73 -11.45
C VAL A 250 4.04 -3.92 -12.96
N ASN A 251 3.52 -2.97 -13.76
CA ASN A 251 3.62 -3.06 -15.22
C ASN A 251 5.08 -2.97 -15.74
N THR A 252 5.96 -2.28 -15.02
CA THR A 252 7.39 -2.22 -15.34
C THR A 252 8.07 -3.53 -14.95
N MET A 253 7.84 -4.03 -13.73
CA MET A 253 8.42 -5.28 -13.22
C MET A 253 8.13 -6.49 -14.13
N TYR A 254 6.90 -6.59 -14.63
CA TYR A 254 6.47 -7.71 -15.49
C TYR A 254 6.63 -7.45 -17.00
N GLY A 255 7.22 -6.31 -17.39
CA GLY A 255 7.44 -5.93 -18.79
C GLY A 255 6.13 -5.75 -19.58
N CYS A 256 5.03 -5.38 -18.91
CA CYS A 256 3.74 -5.14 -19.56
C CYS A 256 3.82 -3.94 -20.51
N ILE A 257 4.56 -2.89 -20.12
CA ILE A 257 4.70 -1.67 -20.92
C ILE A 257 5.37 -1.97 -22.26
N ASP A 258 6.46 -2.72 -22.24
CA ASP A 258 7.21 -3.11 -23.45
C ASP A 258 6.39 -4.02 -24.38
N ASP A 259 5.64 -4.96 -23.81
CA ASP A 259 4.73 -5.81 -24.57
C ASP A 259 3.65 -4.97 -25.26
N TRP A 260 3.03 -4.03 -24.54
CA TRP A 260 2.00 -3.18 -25.11
C TRP A 260 2.55 -2.24 -26.18
N LEU A 261 3.74 -1.66 -25.98
CA LEU A 261 4.42 -0.88 -27.01
C LEU A 261 4.63 -1.70 -28.29
N THR A 262 5.14 -2.93 -28.14
CA THR A 262 5.39 -3.86 -29.25
C THR A 262 4.09 -4.23 -29.97
N ASN A 263 3.07 -4.66 -29.22
CA ASN A 263 1.78 -5.10 -29.77
C ASN A 263 1.02 -3.96 -30.46
N CYS A 264 1.12 -2.74 -29.90
CA CYS A 264 0.51 -1.55 -30.47
C CYS A 264 1.35 -0.90 -31.59
N LYS A 265 2.55 -1.42 -31.87
CA LYS A 265 3.49 -0.89 -32.86
C LYS A 265 3.83 0.60 -32.61
N LEU A 266 3.99 0.96 -31.34
CA LEU A 266 4.29 2.33 -30.92
C LEU A 266 5.79 2.53 -30.74
N SER A 267 6.24 3.79 -30.86
CA SER A 267 7.59 4.17 -30.48
C SER A 267 7.83 3.89 -28.99
N PRO A 268 9.07 3.66 -28.53
CA PRO A 268 9.37 3.31 -27.13
C PRO A 268 8.87 4.30 -26.05
N GLU A 269 8.63 5.57 -26.39
CA GLU A 269 8.26 6.62 -25.42
C GLU A 269 7.11 7.52 -25.94
N PRO A 270 5.91 6.96 -26.21
CA PRO A 270 4.81 7.71 -26.79
C PRO A 270 4.10 8.57 -25.72
N CYS A 271 4.08 8.12 -24.47
CA CYS A 271 3.47 8.79 -23.33
C CYS A 271 4.50 9.66 -22.60
N LYS A 272 4.17 10.94 -22.39
CA LYS A 272 5.07 11.93 -21.79
C LYS A 272 4.83 12.09 -20.29
N ASN A 273 5.69 12.89 -19.66
CA ASN A 273 5.52 13.36 -18.27
C ASN A 273 5.27 12.23 -17.25
N GLY A 274 5.92 11.08 -17.45
CA GLY A 274 5.80 9.92 -16.56
C GLY A 274 4.60 9.01 -16.84
N GLY A 275 3.80 9.30 -17.87
CA GLY A 275 2.79 8.38 -18.40
C GLY A 275 3.39 7.11 -19.02
N PHE A 276 2.55 6.12 -19.28
CA PHE A 276 2.96 4.87 -19.93
C PHE A 276 1.82 4.29 -20.78
N THR A 277 2.16 3.48 -21.79
CA THR A 277 1.19 2.84 -22.69
C THR A 277 0.40 1.76 -21.96
N LYS A 278 -0.90 1.65 -22.23
CA LYS A 278 -1.78 0.59 -21.72
C LYS A 278 -2.09 -0.46 -22.80
N LYS A 279 -2.76 -1.55 -22.38
CA LYS A 279 -3.26 -2.63 -23.24
C LYS A 279 -4.10 -2.17 -24.43
N ASP A 280 -4.84 -1.07 -24.28
CA ASP A 280 -5.70 -0.48 -25.31
C ASP A 280 -4.95 0.49 -26.26
N CYS A 281 -3.61 0.51 -26.21
CA CYS A 281 -2.74 1.39 -26.97
C CYS A 281 -2.85 2.89 -26.65
N SER A 282 -3.60 3.27 -25.61
CA SER A 282 -3.65 4.65 -25.11
C SER A 282 -2.70 4.87 -23.93
N CYS A 283 -2.44 6.12 -23.57
CA CYS A 283 -1.59 6.45 -22.42
C CYS A 283 -2.38 6.46 -21.10
N ALA A 284 -1.81 5.83 -20.08
CA ALA A 284 -2.13 6.11 -18.69
C ALA A 284 -1.39 7.38 -18.26
N CYS A 285 -2.13 8.44 -17.96
CA CYS A 285 -1.55 9.71 -17.55
C CYS A 285 -1.53 9.87 -16.03
N PRO A 286 -0.40 10.26 -15.42
CA PRO A 286 -0.35 10.59 -14.01
C PRO A 286 -1.19 11.84 -13.74
N LEU A 287 -1.70 11.96 -12.51
CA LEU A 287 -2.34 13.20 -12.05
C LEU A 287 -1.41 14.40 -12.29
N GLY A 288 -1.99 15.55 -12.64
CA GLY A 288 -1.23 16.75 -12.98
C GLY A 288 -0.79 16.83 -14.44
N THR A 289 -1.18 15.86 -15.28
CA THR A 289 -0.94 15.89 -16.74
C THR A 289 -2.24 15.69 -17.52
N THR A 290 -2.31 16.23 -18.74
CA THR A 290 -3.45 16.09 -19.65
C THR A 290 -3.00 15.90 -21.09
N GLY A 291 -3.94 15.63 -22.00
CA GLY A 291 -3.67 15.29 -23.39
C GLY A 291 -3.69 13.78 -23.63
N ALA A 292 -3.77 13.37 -24.90
CA ALA A 292 -3.88 11.96 -25.27
C ALA A 292 -2.59 11.17 -24.96
N ASN A 293 -1.45 11.85 -24.99
CA ASN A 293 -0.13 11.31 -24.72
C ASN A 293 0.47 11.87 -23.42
N CYS A 294 -0.37 12.44 -22.54
CA CYS A 294 0.06 13.10 -21.30
C CYS A 294 1.05 14.26 -21.54
N GLU A 295 1.04 14.86 -22.72
CA GLU A 295 2.01 15.85 -23.20
C GLU A 295 1.91 17.20 -22.49
N ASN A 296 0.74 17.54 -21.97
CA ASN A 296 0.51 18.81 -21.30
C ASN A 296 0.75 18.64 -19.81
N PHE A 297 1.82 19.27 -19.31
CA PHE A 297 2.12 19.35 -17.89
C PHE A 297 1.32 20.49 -17.24
N VAL A 298 0.50 20.17 -16.24
CA VAL A 298 -0.29 21.15 -15.48
C VAL A 298 0.37 21.40 -14.12
N MET A 299 0.74 20.34 -13.41
CA MET A 299 1.45 20.40 -12.13
C MET A 299 2.10 19.05 -11.81
N SER A 300 2.92 19.01 -10.75
CA SER A 300 3.51 17.75 -10.33
C SER A 300 2.44 16.75 -9.87
N TYR A 301 2.75 15.44 -9.96
CA TYR A 301 1.88 14.38 -9.45
C TYR A 301 1.51 14.60 -7.98
N ASN A 302 2.49 14.98 -7.16
CA ASN A 302 2.32 15.23 -5.74
C ASN A 302 1.38 16.42 -5.47
N ASP A 303 1.53 17.53 -6.21
CA ASP A 303 0.63 18.67 -6.06
C ASP A 303 -0.81 18.33 -6.47
N ALA A 304 -0.97 17.61 -7.59
CA ALA A 304 -2.28 17.18 -8.06
C ALA A 304 -2.94 16.17 -7.11
N LEU A 305 -2.15 15.29 -6.50
CA LEU A 305 -2.62 14.34 -5.50
C LEU A 305 -3.10 15.05 -4.24
N ILE A 306 -2.34 16.02 -3.72
CA ILE A 306 -2.76 16.82 -2.56
C ILE A 306 -4.02 17.64 -2.88
N GLN A 307 -4.12 18.21 -4.08
CA GLN A 307 -5.31 18.93 -4.52
C GLN A 307 -6.54 18.00 -4.58
N LYS A 308 -6.36 16.76 -5.06
CA LYS A 308 -7.43 15.76 -5.13
C LYS A 308 -7.87 15.29 -3.74
N LEU A 309 -6.92 14.99 -2.85
CA LEU A 309 -7.18 14.44 -1.52
C LEU A 309 -7.64 15.50 -0.51
N THR A 310 -7.15 16.73 -0.67
CA THR A 310 -7.41 17.84 0.26
C THR A 310 -7.83 19.11 -0.50
N PRO A 311 -9.00 19.11 -1.18
CA PRO A 311 -9.42 20.20 -2.06
C PRO A 311 -9.66 21.54 -1.33
N HIS A 312 -9.71 21.52 0.00
CA HIS A 312 -9.89 22.69 0.85
C HIS A 312 -8.60 23.15 1.55
N SER A 313 -7.46 22.54 1.23
CA SER A 313 -6.15 22.99 1.72
C SER A 313 -5.65 24.19 0.93
N ALA A 314 -4.97 25.12 1.62
CA ALA A 314 -4.30 26.25 0.99
C ALA A 314 -2.86 26.36 1.49
N ASN A 315 -1.94 26.67 0.58
CA ASN A 315 -0.56 27.00 0.95
C ASN A 315 -0.51 28.42 1.52
N ILE A 316 0.00 28.55 2.74
CA ILE A 316 0.25 29.84 3.37
C ILE A 316 1.60 30.35 2.85
N THR A 317 1.55 31.19 1.82
CA THR A 317 2.75 31.73 1.15
C THR A 317 3.18 33.10 1.69
N LYS A 318 2.39 33.67 2.61
CA LYS A 318 2.66 34.93 3.31
C LYS A 318 2.25 34.79 4.77
N PRO A 319 2.91 35.49 5.70
CA PRO A 319 2.43 35.58 7.08
C PRO A 319 0.97 36.04 7.11
N GLY A 320 0.15 35.36 7.89
CA GLY A 320 -1.27 35.65 8.03
C GLY A 320 -1.87 34.86 9.18
N GLU A 321 -3.07 35.25 9.60
CA GLU A 321 -3.83 34.51 10.59
C GLU A 321 -4.62 33.38 9.92
N VAL A 322 -4.44 32.15 10.43
CA VAL A 322 -5.23 31.00 10.03
C VAL A 322 -6.31 30.79 11.08
N THR A 323 -7.56 30.96 10.69
CA THR A 323 -8.70 30.69 11.56
C THR A 323 -9.25 29.30 11.25
N SER A 324 -9.11 28.38 12.20
CA SER A 324 -9.76 27.07 12.13
C SER A 324 -11.13 27.16 12.84
N PRO A 325 -12.26 26.93 12.16
CA PRO A 325 -13.55 26.86 12.82
C PRO A 325 -13.53 25.84 13.95
N GLY A 326 -13.74 26.29 15.19
CA GLY A 326 -13.76 25.41 16.36
C GLY A 326 -12.41 25.09 17.00
N TYR A 327 -11.31 25.80 16.69
CA TYR A 327 -10.09 25.75 17.50
C TYR A 327 -9.97 26.97 18.43
N PRO A 328 -9.57 26.80 19.71
CA PRO A 328 -9.43 25.54 20.44
C PRO A 328 -10.77 25.16 21.10
N LYS A 329 -11.53 24.23 20.54
CA LYS A 329 -12.49 23.47 21.35
C LYS A 329 -11.68 22.48 22.17
N PHE A 330 -11.74 22.63 23.49
CA PHE A 330 -11.31 21.60 24.41
C PHE A 330 -11.98 20.28 23.99
N ILE A 331 -11.17 19.28 23.65
CA ILE A 331 -11.62 17.89 23.68
C ILE A 331 -11.96 17.65 25.16
N ARG A 332 -13.24 17.74 25.52
CA ARG A 332 -13.70 17.11 26.75
C ARG A 332 -13.56 15.61 26.49
N LEU A 333 -12.46 15.04 27.00
CA LEU A 333 -12.41 13.61 27.30
C LEU A 333 -13.49 13.39 28.35
N GLY A 334 -14.62 12.83 27.91
CA GLY A 334 -15.76 12.44 28.74
C GLY A 334 -16.03 10.97 28.48
#